data_AF-A0A7S0Q256-F1
#
_entry.id   AF-A0A7S0Q256-F1
#
_cell.length_a   1.000
_cell.length_b   1.000
_cell.length_c   1.000
_cell.angle_alpha   90.00
_cell.angle_beta   90.00
_cell.angle_gamma   90.00
#
_symmetry.space_group_name_H-M   'P 1'
#
loop_
_entity.id
_entity.type
_entity.pdbx_description
1 polymer ?
#
loop_
_entity_poly.entity_id
_entity_poly.type
_entity_poly.pdbx_seq_one_letter_code
_entity_poly.pdbx_strand_id
1 'polypeptide(L)'
;SPAASGLYAAISVVETLSGSVSPTVGVTAKHPANPVLVQEKPWEPRFDNGYPNIVPPFYASDAWQMWYGTCLAPNSCAQQILLYANSTDGIVWIKPSLGL
;
A
#
# COMPACT_ATOMS: atom_id res chain seq x y z
N SER A 1 24.03 8.82 -17.56
CA SER A 1 24.05 9.28 -16.16
C SER A 1 23.25 8.28 -15.33
N PRO A 2 23.82 7.60 -14.32
CA PRO A 2 23.03 6.69 -13.50
C PRO A 2 22.10 7.52 -12.61
N ALA A 3 20.81 7.16 -12.59
CA ALA A 3 19.82 7.81 -11.75
C ALA A 3 20.26 7.74 -10.27
N ALA A 4 20.20 8.86 -9.57
CA ALA A 4 20.49 8.92 -8.13
C ALA A 4 19.60 7.91 -7.40
N SER A 5 20.20 7.02 -6.60
CA SER A 5 19.44 6.09 -5.77
C SER A 5 18.70 6.90 -4.71
N GLY A 6 17.37 6.96 -4.82
CA GLY A 6 16.54 7.58 -3.79
C GLY A 6 16.81 6.95 -2.43
N LEU A 7 16.95 7.78 -1.40
CA LEU A 7 16.95 7.31 -0.02
C LEU A 7 15.50 7.02 0.36
N TYR A 8 15.20 5.75 0.65
CA TYR A 8 13.89 5.31 1.14
C TYR A 8 13.99 5.04 2.64
N ALA A 9 12.98 5.46 3.40
CA ALA A 9 12.86 5.16 4.83
C ALA A 9 11.67 4.21 5.05
N ALA A 10 11.86 3.20 5.89
CA ALA A 10 10.81 2.36 6.44
C ALA A 10 10.82 2.51 7.96
N ILE A 11 9.64 2.63 8.57
CA ILE A 11 9.47 2.83 10.00
C ILE A 11 8.64 1.67 10.54
N SER A 12 9.12 1.02 11.59
CA SER A 12 8.37 0.03 12.36
C SER A 12 8.33 0.45 13.83
N VAL A 13 7.19 0.25 14.48
CA VAL A 13 7.06 0.43 15.93
C VAL A 13 7.52 -0.85 16.62
N VAL A 14 8.42 -0.72 17.59
CA VAL A 14 8.82 -1.82 18.46
C VAL A 14 8.22 -1.55 19.84
N GLU A 15 7.35 -2.44 20.31
CA GLU A 15 6.59 -2.23 21.55
C GLU A 15 7.46 -2.32 22.81
N THR A 16 8.44 -3.21 22.82
CA THR A 16 9.42 -3.35 23.91
C THR A 16 10.81 -3.67 23.37
N LEU A 17 11.83 -3.01 23.92
CA LEU A 17 13.24 -3.22 23.62
C LEU A 17 14.00 -3.39 24.92
N SER A 18 14.76 -4.47 25.07
CA SER A 18 15.58 -4.74 26.25
C SER A 18 16.97 -4.09 26.19
N GLY A 19 17.16 -3.03 25.38
CA GLY A 19 18.46 -2.38 25.20
C GLY A 19 18.44 -1.16 24.30
N SER A 20 19.61 -0.56 24.11
CA SER A 20 19.85 0.61 23.26
C SER A 20 19.65 0.28 21.78
N VAL A 21 19.13 1.23 21.00
CA VAL A 21 18.98 1.10 19.54
C VAL A 21 20.15 1.78 18.84
N SER A 22 20.72 1.14 17.83
CA SER A 22 21.68 1.75 16.91
C SER A 22 21.02 2.03 15.55
N PRO A 23 21.24 3.22 14.95
CA PRO A 23 20.82 3.48 13.58
C PRO A 23 21.50 2.50 12.63
N THR A 24 20.72 1.85 11.78
CA THR A 24 21.23 0.98 10.72
C THR A 24 20.63 1.41 9.38
N VAL A 25 21.43 1.31 8.31
CA VAL A 25 20.93 1.48 6.95
C VAL A 25 20.49 0.11 6.46
N GLY A 26 19.18 -0.12 6.41
CA GLY A 26 18.61 -1.32 5.82
C GLY A 26 18.80 -1.36 4.30
N VAL A 27 18.94 -2.56 3.74
CA VAL A 27 18.86 -2.77 2.29
C VAL A 27 17.39 -2.90 1.92
N THR A 28 16.88 -1.98 1.13
CA THR A 28 15.52 -2.06 0.58
C THR A 28 15.54 -2.84 -0.73
N ALA A 29 14.64 -3.81 -0.87
CA ALA A 29 14.45 -4.56 -2.10
C ALA A 29 12.95 -4.57 -2.46
N LYS A 30 12.66 -4.56 -3.77
CA LYS A 30 11.30 -4.76 -4.24
C LYS A 30 10.86 -6.19 -3.94
N HIS A 31 9.63 -6.35 -3.47
CA HIS A 31 9.04 -7.68 -3.33
C HIS A 31 8.97 -8.38 -4.71
N PRO A 32 9.26 -9.70 -4.82
CA PRO A 32 9.19 -10.42 -6.09
C PRO A 32 7.82 -10.40 -6.76
N ALA A 33 6.74 -10.25 -5.96
CA ALA A 33 5.36 -10.18 -6.43
C ALA A 33 4.93 -8.77 -6.88
N ASN A 34 5.84 -7.80 -6.99
CA ASN A 34 5.47 -6.48 -7.49
C ASN A 34 5.04 -6.51 -8.98
N PRO A 35 3.99 -5.76 -9.38
CA PRO A 35 3.16 -4.89 -8.54
C PRO A 35 2.12 -5.67 -7.72
N VAL A 36 2.00 -5.37 -6.43
CA VAL A 36 1.00 -5.98 -5.53
C VAL A 36 -0.40 -5.37 -5.66
N LEU A 37 -0.53 -4.26 -6.38
CA LEU A 37 -1.80 -3.60 -6.66
C LEU A 37 -1.76 -3.07 -8.10
N VAL A 38 -2.78 -3.42 -8.88
CA VAL A 38 -2.93 -3.07 -10.30
C VAL A 38 -4.31 -2.48 -10.55
N GLN A 39 -4.46 -1.60 -11.53
CA GLN A 39 -5.78 -1.12 -11.97
C GLN A 39 -6.49 -2.23 -12.75
N GLU A 40 -7.55 -2.81 -12.20
CA GLU A 40 -8.20 -3.99 -12.80
C GLU A 40 -9.73 -3.90 -12.82
N LYS A 41 -10.33 -3.02 -12.02
CA LYS A 41 -11.79 -2.92 -11.88
C LYS A 41 -12.33 -1.72 -12.66
N PRO A 42 -13.54 -1.84 -13.25
CA PRO A 42 -14.13 -0.77 -14.05
C PRO A 42 -14.43 0.51 -13.25
N TRP A 43 -14.57 0.40 -11.94
CA TRP A 43 -14.78 1.53 -11.03
C TRP A 43 -13.46 2.21 -10.59
N GLU A 44 -12.31 1.82 -11.15
CA GLU A 44 -11.01 2.46 -10.94
C GLU A 44 -10.67 3.38 -12.12
N PRO A 45 -11.16 4.63 -12.14
CA PRO A 45 -10.95 5.52 -13.29
C PRO A 45 -9.47 5.86 -13.53
N ARG A 46 -8.68 6.11 -12.47
CA ARG A 46 -7.26 6.50 -12.60
C ARG A 46 -6.44 6.18 -11.35
N PHE A 47 -5.48 5.28 -11.50
CA PHE A 47 -4.80 4.59 -10.41
C PHE A 47 -3.35 5.07 -10.12
N ASP A 48 -2.85 6.11 -10.79
CA ASP A 48 -1.48 6.64 -10.59
C ASP A 48 -1.32 7.58 -9.36
N ASN A 49 -2.38 7.78 -8.58
CA ASN A 49 -2.42 8.59 -7.35
C ASN A 49 -2.89 7.78 -6.13
N GLY A 50 -2.42 6.53 -6.02
CA GLY A 50 -2.96 5.53 -5.09
C GLY A 50 -2.73 5.78 -3.59
N TYR A 51 -1.56 6.28 -3.19
CA TYR A 51 -1.14 6.49 -1.78
C TYR A 51 -1.81 5.54 -0.76
N PRO A 52 -1.59 4.21 -0.87
CA PRO A 52 -2.31 3.22 -0.08
C PRO A 52 -1.92 3.31 1.39
N ASN A 53 -2.92 3.21 2.27
CA ASN A 53 -2.77 3.07 3.71
C ASN A 53 -3.21 1.67 4.11
N ILE A 54 -2.41 1.00 4.94
CA ILE A 54 -2.66 -0.38 5.38
C ILE A 54 -3.02 -0.38 6.86
N VAL A 55 -4.16 -0.98 7.18
CA VAL A 55 -4.56 -1.28 8.55
C VAL A 55 -4.31 -2.78 8.79
N PRO A 56 -3.45 -3.14 9.76
CA PRO A 56 -3.23 -4.53 10.11
C PRO A 56 -4.47 -5.12 10.80
N PRO A 57 -4.63 -6.46 10.74
CA PRO A 57 -5.68 -7.14 11.48
C PRO A 57 -5.51 -6.91 12.99
N PHE A 58 -6.62 -6.71 13.71
CA PHE A 58 -6.58 -6.59 15.17
C PHE A 58 -6.54 -7.98 15.82
N TYR A 59 -7.34 -8.92 15.32
CA TYR A 59 -7.27 -10.34 15.67
C TYR A 59 -6.66 -11.18 14.54
N ALA A 60 -6.05 -12.32 14.86
CA ALA A 60 -5.40 -13.18 13.87
C ALA A 60 -6.34 -13.73 12.77
N SER A 61 -7.64 -13.76 13.02
CA SER A 61 -8.67 -14.15 12.03
C SER A 61 -9.12 -13.01 11.12
N ASP A 62 -8.73 -11.77 11.40
CA ASP A 62 -9.16 -10.60 10.64
C ASP A 62 -8.32 -10.42 9.37
N ALA A 63 -8.88 -9.68 8.41
CA ALA A 63 -8.15 -9.30 7.20
C ALA A 63 -7.32 -8.03 7.43
N TRP A 64 -6.18 -7.96 6.74
CA TRP A 64 -5.53 -6.69 6.44
C TRP A 64 -6.46 -5.85 5.57
N GLN A 65 -6.53 -4.55 5.84
CA GLN A 65 -7.35 -3.62 5.06
C GLN A 65 -6.47 -2.59 4.36
N MET A 66 -6.67 -2.41 3.06
CA MET A 66 -6.05 -1.35 2.28
C MET A 66 -7.09 -0.32 1.92
N TRP A 67 -6.74 0.94 2.16
CA TRP A 67 -7.48 2.11 1.70
C TRP A 67 -6.60 2.87 0.71
N TYR A 68 -7.05 3.01 -0.53
CA TYR A 68 -6.25 3.61 -1.61
C TYR A 68 -7.07 4.61 -2.43
N GLY A 69 -6.42 5.66 -2.89
CA GLY A 69 -7.05 6.73 -3.67
C GLY A 69 -7.13 6.43 -5.17
N THR A 70 -8.10 7.05 -5.82
CA THR A 70 -8.13 7.20 -7.29
C THR A 70 -8.62 8.61 -7.62
N CYS A 71 -8.18 9.14 -8.76
CA CYS A 71 -8.73 10.38 -9.30
C CYS A 71 -9.97 10.06 -10.14
N LEU A 72 -11.08 10.78 -9.91
CA LEU A 72 -12.34 10.47 -10.59
C LEU A 72 -12.30 10.79 -12.10
N ALA A 73 -11.51 11.80 -12.48
CA ALA A 73 -11.36 12.22 -13.87
C ALA A 73 -10.03 11.73 -14.47
N PRO A 74 -10.00 11.33 -15.77
CA PRO A 74 -8.76 10.87 -16.42
C PRO A 74 -7.63 11.92 -16.41
N ASN A 75 -8.00 13.19 -16.57
CA ASN A 75 -7.05 14.30 -16.72
C ASN A 75 -7.01 15.25 -15.51
N SER A 76 -7.63 14.89 -14.39
CA SER A 76 -7.69 15.75 -13.19
C SER A 76 -7.83 14.94 -11.90
N CYS A 77 -7.20 15.41 -10.83
CA CYS A 77 -7.32 14.86 -9.49
C CYS A 77 -8.03 15.82 -8.51
N ALA A 78 -8.82 16.76 -9.04
CA ALA A 78 -9.63 17.68 -8.23
C ALA A 78 -10.70 16.96 -7.39
N GLN A 79 -11.14 15.78 -7.85
CA GLN A 79 -12.01 14.89 -7.11
C GLN A 79 -11.32 13.53 -6.96
N GLN A 80 -11.30 13.04 -5.73
CA GLN A 80 -10.73 11.75 -5.38
C GLN A 80 -11.77 10.94 -4.63
N ILE A 81 -11.74 9.63 -4.82
CA ILE A 81 -12.52 8.68 -4.04
C ILE A 81 -11.57 7.70 -3.36
N LEU A 82 -11.99 7.23 -2.18
CA LEU A 82 -11.26 6.24 -1.42
C LEU A 82 -11.84 4.86 -1.72
N LEU A 83 -10.98 3.97 -2.18
CA LEU A 83 -11.27 2.59 -2.55
C LEU A 83 -10.71 1.64 -1.49
N TYR A 84 -11.15 0.39 -1.55
CA TYR A 84 -10.90 -0.60 -0.52
C TYR A 84 -10.49 -1.96 -1.11
N ALA A 85 -9.55 -2.62 -0.44
CA ALA A 85 -9.22 -4.02 -0.70
C ALA A 85 -8.85 -4.73 0.61
N ASN A 86 -9.10 -6.04 0.69
CA ASN A 86 -8.70 -6.88 1.81
C ASN A 86 -7.53 -7.80 1.44
N SER A 87 -6.76 -8.23 2.43
CA SER A 87 -5.76 -9.27 2.26
C SER A 87 -5.69 -10.19 3.47
N THR A 88 -5.27 -11.43 3.25
CA THR A 88 -4.98 -12.39 4.33
C THR A 88 -3.49 -12.45 4.66
N ASP A 89 -2.63 -11.97 3.77
CA ASP A 89 -1.16 -12.07 3.87
C ASP A 89 -0.43 -10.72 3.73
N GLY A 90 -1.16 -9.63 3.46
CA GLY A 90 -0.61 -8.30 3.23
C GLY A 90 0.04 -8.09 1.85
N ILE A 91 0.02 -9.10 0.98
CA ILE A 91 0.67 -9.09 -0.34
C ILE A 91 -0.36 -9.23 -1.47
N VAL A 92 -1.30 -10.16 -1.35
CA VAL A 92 -2.36 -10.38 -2.33
C VAL A 92 -3.62 -9.65 -1.88
N TRP A 93 -4.09 -8.71 -2.70
CA TRP A 93 -5.21 -7.84 -2.37
C TRP A 93 -6.47 -8.21 -3.16
N ILE A 94 -7.57 -8.39 -2.44
CA ILE A 94 -8.89 -8.76 -2.95
C ILE A 94 -9.78 -7.53 -2.90
N LYS A 95 -10.13 -7.02 -4.08
CA LYS A 95 -11.08 -5.90 -4.23
C LYS A 95 -12.52 -6.39 -4.17
N PRO A 96 -13.45 -5.62 -3.62
CA PRO A 96 -14.85 -6.03 -3.51
C PRO A 96 -15.52 -6.14 -4.89
N SER A 97 -16.52 -7.02 -4.98
CA SER A 97 -17.48 -7.00 -6.08
C SER A 97 -18.55 -5.96 -5.77
N LEU A 98 -18.66 -4.91 -6.60
CA LEU A 98 -19.64 -3.84 -6.41
C LEU A 98 -20.97 -4.08 -7.14
N GLY A 99 -21.05 -5.10 -8.00
CA GLY A 99 -22.24 -5.36 -8.82
C GLY A 99 -22.53 -4.25 -9.84
N LEU A 100 -21.49 -3.56 -10.31
CA LEU A 100 -21.54 -2.50 -11.32
C LEU A 100 -21.23 -3.04 -12.72
#